data_AF-A0A7V2WUZ0-F1
#
_entry.id   AF-A0A7V2WUZ0-F1
#
_cell.length_a   1.000
_cell.length_b   1.000
_cell.length_c   1.000
_cell.angle_alpha   90.00
_cell.angle_beta   90.00
_cell.angle_gamma   90.00
#
_symmetry.space_group_name_H-M   'P 1'
#
loop_
_entity.id
_entity.type
_entity.pdbx_description
1 polymer ?
#
loop_
_entity_poly.entity_id
_entity_poly.type
_entity_poly.pdbx_seq_one_letter_code
_entity_poly.pdbx_strand_id
1 'polypeptide(L)' 'MPTYLIFLIIVTIAGCSSPDIKPWERGNLAKAAMTFGSDPLIDATEDHIYFSKEGTSGGRSFAGGGCGCN' A
#
# COMPACT_ATOMS: atom_id res chain seq x y z
N MET A 1 27.12 21.70 21.88
CA MET A 1 26.99 20.23 21.73
C MET A 1 25.57 19.77 21.36
N PRO A 2 24.44 20.29 21.88
CA PRO A 2 23.11 19.78 21.51
C PRO A 2 22.64 20.19 20.10
N THR A 3 23.17 21.29 19.56
CA THR A 3 22.79 21.84 18.25
C THR A 3 23.15 20.92 17.07
N TYR A 4 24.27 20.20 17.16
CA TYR A 4 24.69 19.23 16.13
C TYR A 4 23.77 18.00 16.07
N LEU A 5 23.24 17.58 17.22
CA LEU A 5 22.37 16.42 17.32
C LEU A 5 20.99 16.71 16.69
N ILE A 6 20.48 17.93 16.87
CA ILE A 6 19.26 18.41 16.20
C ILE A 6 19.45 18.46 14.68
N PHE A 7 20.60 18.96 14.20
CA PHE A 7 20.89 19.02 12.77
C PHE A 7 20.96 17.63 12.13
N LEU A 8 21.57 16.65 12.81
CA LEU A 8 21.64 15.25 12.36
C LEU A 8 20.24 14.63 12.19
N ILE A 9 19.34 14.87 13.14
CA ILE A 9 17.96 14.33 13.12
C ILE A 9 17.17 14.90 11.93
N ILE A 10 17.30 16.20 11.65
CA ILE A 10 16.58 16.86 10.55
C ILE A 10 16.98 16.25 9.20
N VAL A 11 18.27 15.93 9.00
CA VAL A 11 18.75 15.33 7.75
C VAL A 11 18.18 13.92 7.55
N THR A 12 17.99 13.13 8.62
CA THR A 12 17.46 11.76 8.51
C THR A 12 15.97 11.67 8.16
N ILE A 13 15.21 12.75 8.39
CA ILE A 13 13.76 12.80 8.10
C ILE A 13 13.49 13.49 6.75
N ALA A 14 14.50 14.08 6.12
CA ALA A 14 14.41 14.63 4.77
C ALA A 14 14.28 13.49 3.74
N GLY A 15 13.06 13.03 3.51
CA GLY A 15 12.73 12.11 2.43
C GLY A 15 12.95 12.74 1.06
N CYS A 16 13.33 11.94 0.07
CA CYS A 16 13.44 12.37 -1.31
C CYS A 16 12.03 12.50 -1.92
N SER A 17 11.30 13.56 -1.58
CA SER A 17 10.08 13.93 -2.28
C SER A 17 10.47 14.71 -3.53
N SER A 18 10.88 14.01 -4.59
CA SER A 18 11.09 14.62 -5.90
C SER A 18 9.75 15.19 -6.39
N PRO A 19 9.57 16.52 -6.43
CA PRO A 19 8.31 17.16 -6.80
C PRO A 19 8.11 17.18 -8.33
N ASP A 20 8.91 16.42 -9.07
CA ASP A 20 8.90 16.37 -10.54
C ASP A 20 7.57 15.86 -11.11
N ILE A 21 6.70 15.29 -10.28
CA ILE A 21 5.35 14.86 -10.64
C ILE A 21 4.36 15.93 -10.19
N LYS A 22 3.89 16.73 -11.14
CA LYS A 22 2.89 17.76 -10.88
C LYS A 22 1.53 17.12 -10.58
N PRO A 23 0.68 17.71 -9.72
CA PRO A 23 -0.61 17.13 -9.35
C PRO A 23 -1.53 16.75 -10.53
N TRP A 24 -1.48 17.50 -11.64
CA TRP A 24 -2.25 17.25 -12.86
C TRP A 24 -1.68 16.15 -13.75
N GLU A 25 -0.42 15.74 -13.57
CA GLU A 25 0.18 14.61 -14.31
C GLU A 25 -0.31 13.25 -13.81
N ARG A 26 -0.96 13.22 -12.64
CA ARG A 26 -1.56 12.00 -12.07
C ARG A 26 -2.51 11.30 -13.04
N GLY A 27 -3.28 12.06 -13.83
CA GLY A 27 -4.20 11.49 -14.82
C GLY A 27 -3.51 10.81 -15.99
N ASN A 28 -2.33 11.29 -16.41
CA ASN A 28 -1.56 10.70 -17.50
C ASN A 28 -0.65 9.55 -17.04
N LEU A 29 -0.21 9.57 -15.78
CA LEU A 29 0.66 8.54 -15.20
C LEU A 29 -0.12 7.33 -14.66
N ALA A 30 -1.38 7.51 -14.30
CA ALA A 30 -2.25 6.42 -13.88
C ALA A 30 -2.61 5.53 -15.08
N LYS A 31 -2.15 4.28 -15.04
CA LYS A 31 -2.52 3.27 -16.04
C LYS A 31 -3.85 2.61 -15.65
N ALA A 32 -4.59 2.10 -16.63
CA ALA A 32 -5.84 1.36 -16.37
C ALA A 32 -5.62 0.19 -15.39
N ALA A 33 -4.49 -0.52 -15.49
CA ALA A 33 -4.13 -1.62 -14.59
C ALA A 33 -3.91 -1.21 -13.12
N MET A 34 -3.80 0.09 -12.81
CA MET A 34 -3.67 0.58 -11.43
C MET A 34 -5.04 0.77 -10.74
N THR A 35 -6.15 0.43 -11.41
CA THR A 35 -7.46 0.36 -10.76
C THR A 35 -7.58 -0.92 -9.92
N PHE A 36 -8.32 -0.83 -8.82
CA PHE A 36 -8.76 -2.02 -8.09
C PHE A 36 -9.62 -2.90 -9.00
N GLY A 37 -9.40 -4.20 -8.93
CA GLY A 37 -10.13 -5.17 -9.75
C GLY A 37 -9.83 -5.10 -11.24
N SER A 38 -8.66 -4.59 -11.62
CA SER A 38 -8.25 -4.51 -13.03
C SER A 38 -7.95 -5.88 -13.65
N ASP A 39 -7.58 -6.87 -12.81
CA ASP A 39 -7.25 -8.23 -13.24
C ASP A 39 -7.82 -9.26 -12.24
N PRO A 40 -8.80 -10.09 -12.66
CA PRO A 40 -9.42 -11.07 -11.77
C PRO A 40 -8.46 -12.16 -11.29
N LEU A 41 -7.39 -12.45 -12.03
CA LEU A 41 -6.38 -13.44 -11.62
C LEU A 41 -5.50 -12.88 -10.50
N ILE A 42 -5.14 -11.60 -10.58
CA ILE A 42 -4.40 -10.91 -9.52
C ILE A 42 -5.27 -10.85 -8.27
N ASP A 43 -6.53 -10.43 -8.40
CA ASP A 43 -7.46 -10.37 -7.27
C ASP A 43 -7.61 -11.71 -6.57
N ALA A 44 -7.83 -12.80 -7.32
CA ALA A 44 -7.93 -14.14 -6.74
C ALA A 44 -6.63 -14.55 -6.02
N THR A 45 -5.47 -14.20 -6.58
CA THR A 45 -4.18 -14.50 -5.97
C THR A 45 -3.96 -13.71 -4.68
N GLU A 46 -4.33 -12.42 -4.66
CA GLU A 46 -4.27 -11.59 -3.47
C GLU A 46 -5.19 -12.13 -2.38
N ASP A 47 -6.41 -12.53 -2.72
CA ASP A 47 -7.35 -13.14 -1.78
C ASP A 47 -6.79 -14.45 -1.21
N HIS A 48 -6.20 -15.31 -2.03
CA HIS A 48 -5.54 -16.54 -1.55
C HIS A 48 -4.40 -16.24 -0.56
N ILE A 49 -3.55 -15.25 -0.86
CA ILE A 49 -2.47 -14.82 0.04
C ILE A 49 -3.03 -14.24 1.33
N TYR A 50 -4.06 -13.41 1.22
CA TYR A 50 -4.73 -12.76 2.35
C TYR A 50 -5.32 -13.80 3.31
N PHE A 51 -6.11 -14.76 2.80
CA PHE A 51 -6.66 -15.83 3.63
C PHE A 51 -5.57 -16.69 4.27
N SER A 52 -4.48 -16.96 3.55
CA SER A 52 -3.37 -17.77 4.06
C SER A 52 -2.60 -17.10 5.19
N LYS A 53 -2.55 -15.77 5.23
CA LYS A 53 -1.76 -15.01 6.20
C LYS A 53 -2.59 -14.38 7.32
N GLU A 54 -3.77 -13.88 6.96
CA GLU A 54 -4.54 -12.92 7.75
C GLU A 54 -6.04 -13.27 7.79
N GLY A 55 -6.47 -14.43 7.28
CA GLY A 55 -7.88 -14.84 7.22
C GLY A 55 -8.62 -14.90 8.56
N THR A 56 -7.91 -14.77 9.68
CA THR A 56 -8.49 -14.71 11.03
C THR A 56 -9.08 -13.34 11.38
N SER A 57 -8.62 -12.25 10.76
CA SER A 57 -9.13 -10.88 10.98
C SER A 57 -10.36 -10.54 10.13
N GLY A 58 -10.73 -11.45 9.22
CA GLY A 58 -11.86 -11.35 8.33
C GLY A 58 -11.49 -10.83 6.94
N GLY A 59 -12.09 -11.39 5.89
CA GLY A 59 -11.75 -11.13 4.49
C GLY A 59 -12.64 -10.07 3.82
N ARG A 60 -12.36 -9.78 2.54
CA ARG A 60 -13.17 -8.88 1.68
C ARG A 60 -14.61 -9.35 1.41
N SER A 61 -15.00 -10.53 1.93
CA SER A 61 -16.32 -11.13 1.76
C SER A 61 -17.11 -11.14 3.05
N PHE A 62 -18.44 -11.03 2.96
CA PHE A 62 -19.39 -10.99 4.08
C PHE A 62 -19.35 -12.24 5.00
N ALA A 63 -18.72 -13.33 4.55
CA ALA A 63 -18.49 -14.56 5.32
C ALA A 63 -17.05 -14.74 5.83
N GLY A 64 -16.16 -13.77 5.60
CA GLY A 64 -14.79 -13.82 6.08
C GLY A 64 -14.72 -13.27 7.50
N GLY A 65 -14.84 -14.12 8.50
CA GLY A 65 -14.62 -13.75 9.89
C GLY A 65 -14.09 -14.93 10.69
N GLY A 66 -12.84 -14.84 11.15
CA GLY A 66 -12.30 -15.70 12.20
C GLY A 66 -11.81 -17.08 11.75
N CYS A 67 -10.65 -17.46 12.30
CA CYS A 67 -9.92 -18.74 12.17
C CYS A 67 -9.48 -19.25 10.78
N GLY A 68 -9.92 -18.64 9.67
CA GLY A 68 -9.44 -19.00 8.32
C GLY A 68 -10.06 -20.27 7.73
N CYS A 69 -11.15 -20.76 8.30
CA CYS A 69 -11.93 -21.87 7.74
C CYS A 69 -13.06 -21.31 6.86
N ASN A 70 -12.84 -21.25 5.54
CA ASN A 70 -13.89 -21.07 4.54
C ASN A 70 -14.32 -22.44 4.01
#